data_AF-A0A950DG51-F1
#
_entry.id   AF-A0A950DG51-F1
#
_cell.length_a   1.000
_cell.length_b   1.000
_cell.length_c   1.000
_cell.angle_alpha   90.00
_cell.angle_beta   90.00
_cell.angle_gamma   90.00
#
_symmetry.space_group_name_H-M   'P 1'
#
loop_
_entity.id
_entity.type
_entity.pdbx_description
1 polymer ?
#
loop_
_entity_poly.entity_id
_entity_poly.type
_entity_poly.pdbx_seq_one_letter_code
_entity_poly.pdbx_strand_id
1 'polypeptide(L)'
;ESSNSDDVIYYTTDDSIPTTSSTRYTAPITVSQFLTIHAIGVNAAGELSQVRTFVYTIDPNADLEPARITASVPHGTYQELQNIVFTITKTRPTPVVAYYTSDGSAPTQSSPVYVRGNAAGGLAGPPTQLRVATTLRFLVVDDAGNEIRQSFYYNIGPLSPPSDFREETIYFLITTRFYDGDPSKNYCRVRKSGQVFWPVEWGMETLGFIPGDWREWRRLRALQLKQQGWLQRGIAEAFGVREETVSRWLARACDGGPEALRTRPVLGHPSKLSDAQKRQIPELLWHGPEAYGFSGQVWTRLRIAQVIQEEFGVRYHKAHVGRLLKELRWTPQAPIRRAIQRDEQAIQYWRATVWPELRRQARRERRVLIFEDESGFYLLAGLVRTYAPVGRPPIIRQKQTRDHLSVMGGMTPRGKVYTLARQESLNGMHCIEFLKHLQEVAGERLLVIWDGSPIHRRAEVTEFVSQTKGKVRVEALPGYAPDLNPWDEGGWNHLKHVQLRNLVCRDLEELHEQFHLAIARLRQEPHLVQAFFAQAGLRV
;
A
#
# COMPACT_ATOMS: atom_id res chain seq x y z
N GLU A 1 22.27 6.55 -36.98
CA GLU A 1 23.04 5.46 -37.61
C GLU A 1 22.17 4.76 -38.64
N SER A 2 22.74 4.34 -39.77
CA SER A 2 22.05 3.50 -40.75
C SER A 2 22.15 2.03 -40.35
N SER A 3 21.17 1.21 -40.74
CA SER A 3 21.12 -0.23 -40.45
C SER A 3 22.02 -1.08 -41.36
N ASN A 4 22.58 -0.51 -42.43
CA ASN A 4 23.50 -1.20 -43.35
C ASN A 4 24.88 -0.53 -43.34
N SER A 5 25.95 -1.34 -43.44
CA SER A 5 27.35 -0.89 -43.39
C SER A 5 27.78 -0.01 -44.55
N ASP A 6 27.08 -0.09 -45.69
CA ASP A 6 27.50 0.52 -46.95
C ASP A 6 26.74 1.83 -47.25
N ASP A 7 25.83 2.23 -46.36
CA ASP A 7 25.04 3.46 -46.52
C ASP A 7 25.85 4.68 -46.08
N VAL A 8 25.78 5.74 -46.88
CA VAL A 8 26.48 7.00 -46.62
C VAL A 8 25.46 8.08 -46.24
N ILE A 9 25.70 8.79 -45.14
CA ILE A 9 24.84 9.88 -44.69
C ILE A 9 25.45 11.21 -45.11
N TYR A 10 24.64 12.08 -45.71
CA TYR A 10 24.98 13.46 -46.05
C TYR A 10 24.08 14.42 -45.27
N TYR A 11 24.63 15.55 -44.82
CA TYR A 11 23.90 16.51 -44.00
C TYR A 11 24.25 17.97 -44.32
N THR A 12 23.35 18.86 -43.91
CA THR A 12 23.46 20.33 -43.97
C THR A 12 23.07 20.93 -42.63
N THR A 13 23.61 22.12 -42.32
CA THR A 13 23.41 22.83 -41.05
C THR A 13 22.92 24.27 -41.24
N ASP A 14 22.64 24.65 -42.47
CA ASP A 14 22.26 25.99 -42.94
C ASP A 14 20.80 26.02 -43.44
N ASP A 15 19.96 25.10 -42.96
CA ASP A 15 18.58 24.87 -43.39
C ASP A 15 18.38 24.53 -44.89
N SER A 16 19.46 24.28 -45.64
CA SER A 16 19.37 23.81 -47.02
C SER A 16 19.01 22.32 -47.11
N ILE A 17 18.40 21.89 -48.22
CA ILE A 17 18.07 20.48 -48.45
C ILE A 17 19.37 19.72 -48.80
N PRO A 18 19.75 18.68 -48.04
CA PRO A 18 20.99 17.95 -48.27
C PRO A 18 20.91 17.08 -49.54
N THR A 19 22.02 17.00 -50.28
CA THR A 19 22.21 16.20 -51.50
C THR A 19 23.47 15.34 -51.40
N THR A 20 23.76 14.50 -52.40
CA THR A 20 25.02 13.73 -52.48
C THR A 20 26.28 14.59 -52.59
N SER A 21 26.12 15.90 -52.84
CA SER A 21 27.20 16.88 -52.86
C SER A 21 27.36 17.62 -51.52
N SER A 22 26.48 17.37 -50.54
CA SER A 22 26.54 17.97 -49.20
C SER A 22 27.62 17.32 -48.33
N THR A 23 27.78 17.77 -47.09
CA THR A 23 28.83 17.27 -46.19
C THR A 23 28.52 15.82 -45.78
N ARG A 24 29.48 14.91 -45.98
CA ARG A 24 29.37 13.51 -45.55
C ARG A 24 29.56 13.41 -44.03
N TYR A 25 28.64 12.72 -43.36
CA TYR A 25 28.77 12.41 -41.94
C TYR A 25 29.80 11.30 -41.72
N THR A 26 30.95 11.67 -41.16
CA THR A 26 32.07 10.75 -40.87
C THR A 26 32.53 10.80 -39.42
N ALA A 27 32.10 11.80 -38.65
CA ALA A 27 32.45 12.01 -37.25
C ALA A 27 31.29 12.71 -36.49
N PRO A 28 31.26 12.66 -35.15
CA PRO A 28 30.29 13.40 -34.36
C PRO A 28 30.28 14.89 -34.68
N ILE A 29 29.08 15.48 -34.78
CA ILE A 29 28.90 16.93 -35.01
C ILE A 29 28.85 17.62 -33.65
N THR A 30 29.80 18.52 -33.39
CA THR A 30 29.78 19.36 -32.19
C THR A 30 28.76 20.48 -32.37
N VAL A 31 27.72 20.50 -31.52
CA VAL A 31 26.71 21.55 -31.50
C VAL A 31 26.98 22.45 -30.30
N SER A 32 27.38 23.71 -30.55
CA SER A 32 27.75 24.69 -29.51
C SER A 32 26.74 25.84 -29.34
N GLN A 33 25.72 25.92 -30.19
CA GLN A 33 24.62 26.90 -30.16
C GLN A 33 23.36 26.28 -30.80
N PHE A 34 22.25 27.01 -30.88
CA PHE A 34 21.06 26.52 -31.58
C PHE A 34 21.42 26.08 -33.01
N LEU A 35 20.99 24.88 -33.40
CA LEU A 35 21.38 24.29 -34.68
C LEU A 35 20.28 23.36 -35.18
N THR A 36 19.90 23.54 -36.44
CA THR A 36 19.07 22.57 -37.17
C THR A 36 19.97 21.79 -38.12
N ILE A 37 19.83 20.46 -38.13
CA ILE A 37 20.57 19.57 -39.01
C ILE A 37 19.56 18.84 -39.90
N HIS A 38 19.71 18.97 -41.22
CA HIS A 38 19.00 18.14 -42.18
C HIS A 38 19.93 17.04 -42.69
N ALA A 39 19.46 15.80 -42.79
CA ALA A 39 20.27 14.68 -43.27
C ALA A 39 19.50 13.74 -44.20
N ILE A 40 20.21 13.14 -45.15
CA ILE A 40 19.76 12.06 -46.02
C ILE A 40 20.76 10.90 -45.97
N GLY A 41 20.27 9.67 -46.08
CA GLY A 41 21.07 8.48 -46.33
C GLY A 41 21.06 8.12 -47.81
N VAL A 42 22.17 7.59 -48.30
CA VAL A 42 22.35 7.12 -49.67
C VAL A 42 22.83 5.68 -49.60
N ASN A 43 22.06 4.77 -50.20
CA ASN A 43 22.41 3.35 -50.19
C ASN A 43 23.48 3.02 -51.26
N ALA A 44 23.99 1.79 -51.23
CA ALA A 44 24.98 1.31 -52.20
C ALA A 44 24.52 1.38 -53.67
N ALA A 45 23.20 1.46 -53.93
CA ALA A 45 22.61 1.62 -55.26
C ALA A 45 22.45 3.09 -55.70
N GLY A 46 22.80 4.06 -54.84
CA GLY A 46 22.69 5.49 -55.11
C GLY A 46 21.30 6.08 -54.85
N GLU A 47 20.40 5.35 -54.22
CA GLU A 47 19.05 5.82 -53.89
C GLU A 47 19.05 6.67 -52.62
N LEU A 48 18.31 7.79 -52.64
CA LEU A 48 18.23 8.75 -51.53
C LEU A 48 17.11 8.40 -50.56
N SER A 49 17.38 8.54 -49.26
CA SER A 49 16.34 8.50 -48.23
C SER A 49 15.54 9.80 -48.18
N GLN A 50 14.41 9.78 -47.47
CA GLN A 50 13.72 11.01 -47.07
C GLN A 50 14.63 11.90 -46.22
N VAL A 51 14.47 13.22 -46.35
CA VAL A 51 15.18 14.21 -45.53
C VAL A 51 14.70 14.10 -44.08
N ARG A 52 15.63 13.91 -43.15
CA ARG A 52 15.37 13.94 -41.70
C ARG A 52 15.88 15.24 -41.11
N THR A 53 15.09 15.84 -40.24
CA THR A 53 15.40 17.11 -39.57
C THR A 53 15.61 16.89 -38.07
N PHE A 54 16.69 17.42 -37.54
CA PHE A 54 17.06 17.36 -36.12
C PHE A 54 17.27 18.79 -35.61
N VAL A 55 16.49 19.21 -34.62
CA VAL A 55 16.58 20.57 -34.04
C VAL A 55 17.23 20.47 -32.66
N TYR A 56 18.31 21.21 -32.46
CA TYR A 56 19.06 21.28 -31.20
C TYR A 56 18.97 22.70 -30.65
N THR A 57 18.51 22.84 -29.41
CA THR A 57 18.45 24.12 -28.69
C THR A 57 19.39 24.04 -27.49
N ILE A 58 20.37 24.94 -27.43
CA ILE A 58 21.31 25.07 -26.30
C ILE A 58 21.17 26.51 -25.78
N ASP A 59 20.55 26.68 -24.62
CA ASP A 59 20.52 27.95 -23.89
C ASP A 59 21.48 27.86 -22.69
N PRO A 60 22.71 28.38 -22.80
CA PRO A 60 23.69 28.35 -21.72
C PRO A 60 23.33 29.27 -20.54
N ASN A 61 22.26 30.08 -20.67
CA ASN A 61 21.76 30.96 -19.60
C ASN A 61 20.50 30.43 -18.91
N ALA A 62 19.97 29.26 -19.31
CA ALA A 62 18.80 28.67 -18.69
C ALA A 62 19.08 28.33 -17.21
N ASP A 63 18.39 29.02 -16.31
CA ASP A 63 18.44 28.76 -14.88
C ASP A 63 17.59 27.53 -14.56
N LEU A 64 18.22 26.36 -14.55
CA LEU A 64 17.55 25.06 -14.33
C LEU A 64 17.49 24.67 -12.84
N GLU A 65 18.08 25.47 -11.94
CA GLU A 65 18.17 25.17 -10.51
C GLU A 65 16.99 25.79 -9.73
N PRO A 66 16.11 24.98 -9.11
CA PRO A 66 14.98 25.50 -8.37
C PRO A 66 15.41 26.15 -7.05
N ALA A 67 14.69 27.20 -6.62
CA ALA A 67 14.88 27.82 -5.31
C ALA A 67 14.63 26.81 -4.17
N ARG A 68 15.31 26.95 -3.03
CA ARG A 68 15.11 26.09 -1.84
C ARG A 68 14.48 26.88 -0.70
N ILE A 69 13.51 26.28 0.00
CA ILE A 69 12.88 26.87 1.20
C ILE A 69 13.34 26.10 2.43
N THR A 70 13.84 26.84 3.42
CA THR A 70 14.30 26.29 4.72
C THR A 70 13.51 26.95 5.84
N ALA A 71 13.13 26.18 6.86
CA ALA A 71 12.45 26.69 8.05
C ALA A 71 13.44 26.83 9.20
N SER A 72 13.32 27.89 10.01
CA SER A 72 14.16 28.11 11.19
C SER A 72 13.99 27.04 12.27
N VAL A 73 12.83 26.39 12.30
CA VAL A 73 12.50 25.26 13.16
C VAL A 73 12.03 24.11 12.27
N PRO A 74 12.51 22.86 12.46
CA PRO A 74 12.04 21.72 11.69
C PRO A 74 10.52 21.54 11.80
N HIS A 75 9.87 21.12 10.72
CA HIS A 75 8.47 20.74 10.77
C HIS A 75 8.28 19.46 11.61
N GLY A 76 7.20 19.39 12.40
CA GLY A 76 7.04 18.33 13.40
C GLY A 76 5.99 18.64 14.47
N THR A 77 6.04 17.92 15.59
CA THR A 77 5.11 18.08 16.71
C THR A 77 5.77 18.82 17.86
N TYR A 78 5.09 19.85 18.38
CA TYR A 78 5.57 20.71 19.46
C TYR A 78 4.48 20.92 20.51
N GLN A 79 4.88 20.94 21.78
CA GLN A 79 3.95 21.18 22.90
C GLN A 79 3.65 22.66 23.11
N GLU A 80 4.61 23.52 22.77
CA GLU A 80 4.51 24.97 22.90
C GLU A 80 4.37 25.65 21.54
N LEU A 81 3.80 26.86 21.53
CA LEU A 81 3.69 27.69 20.35
C LEU A 81 5.06 27.90 19.69
N GLN A 82 5.09 27.90 18.36
CA GLN A 82 6.32 28.05 17.58
C GLN A 82 6.31 29.37 16.79
N ASN A 83 7.44 30.07 16.79
CA ASN A 83 7.68 31.23 15.94
C ASN A 83 8.67 30.82 14.84
N ILE A 84 8.18 30.66 13.62
CA ILE A 84 8.95 30.09 12.52
C ILE A 84 9.23 31.16 11.47
N VAL A 85 10.48 31.23 11.01
CA VAL A 85 10.90 32.05 9.87
C VAL A 85 11.27 31.11 8.72
N PHE A 86 10.76 31.39 7.52
CA PHE A 86 11.15 30.65 6.32
C PHE A 86 12.12 31.50 5.49
N THR A 87 13.21 30.87 5.07
CA THR A 87 14.28 31.48 4.28
C THR A 87 14.37 30.81 2.92
N ILE A 88 14.36 31.62 1.87
CA ILE A 88 14.45 31.18 0.48
C ILE A 88 15.87 31.43 -0.02
N THR A 89 16.54 30.38 -0.47
CA THR A 89 17.89 30.45 -1.02
C THR A 89 17.90 29.99 -2.46
N LYS A 90 18.62 30.70 -3.32
CA LYS A 90 18.85 30.30 -4.71
C LYS A 90 20.29 30.58 -5.10
N THR A 91 20.93 29.66 -5.82
CA THR A 91 22.35 29.74 -6.20
C THR A 91 22.62 30.93 -7.13
N ARG A 92 21.65 31.25 -8.01
CA ARG A 92 21.71 32.41 -8.90
C ARG A 92 20.96 33.60 -8.28
N PRO A 93 21.54 34.82 -8.27
CA PRO A 93 20.93 36.03 -7.70
C PRO A 93 19.78 36.57 -8.57
N THR A 94 18.64 35.88 -8.54
CA THR A 94 17.42 36.26 -9.25
C THR A 94 16.34 36.73 -8.27
N PRO A 95 15.47 37.68 -8.66
CA PRO A 95 14.29 38.04 -7.90
C PRO A 95 13.32 36.85 -7.81
N VAL A 96 12.77 36.62 -6.62
CA VAL A 96 11.74 35.62 -6.39
C VAL A 96 10.56 36.22 -5.63
N VAL A 97 9.38 35.66 -5.87
CA VAL A 97 8.16 35.95 -5.09
C VAL A 97 7.65 34.65 -4.49
N ALA A 98 7.48 34.63 -3.18
CA ALA A 98 6.92 33.50 -2.45
C ALA A 98 5.48 33.78 -2.03
N TYR A 99 4.59 32.91 -2.42
CA TYR A 99 3.17 32.90 -2.07
C TYR A 99 2.90 31.77 -1.07
N TYR A 100 1.96 31.97 -0.16
CA TYR A 100 1.65 30.93 0.83
C TYR A 100 0.17 30.82 1.20
N THR A 101 -0.18 29.67 1.76
CA THR A 101 -1.48 29.38 2.37
C THR A 101 -1.28 28.66 3.70
N SER A 102 -2.13 28.94 4.68
CA SER A 102 -2.07 28.34 6.04
C SER A 102 -3.24 27.39 6.35
N ASP A 103 -4.23 27.34 5.47
CA ASP A 103 -5.41 26.46 5.54
C ASP A 103 -5.18 25.10 4.86
N GLY A 104 -3.97 24.84 4.35
CA GLY A 104 -3.61 23.64 3.61
C GLY A 104 -4.08 23.61 2.14
N SER A 105 -4.72 24.67 1.63
CA SER A 105 -5.05 24.80 0.21
C SER A 105 -3.79 24.97 -0.65
N ALA A 106 -3.83 24.64 -1.94
CA ALA A 106 -2.67 24.83 -2.82
C ALA A 106 -2.47 26.33 -3.13
N PRO A 107 -1.29 26.91 -2.88
CA PRO A 107 -1.03 28.30 -3.20
C PRO A 107 -0.99 28.53 -4.72
N THR A 108 -1.46 29.70 -5.14
CA THR A 108 -1.39 30.22 -6.51
C THR A 108 -0.71 31.59 -6.49
N GLN A 109 -0.40 32.15 -7.65
CA GLN A 109 0.15 33.52 -7.74
C GLN A 109 -0.86 34.61 -7.30
N SER A 110 -2.11 34.23 -6.99
CA SER A 110 -3.13 35.09 -6.38
C SER A 110 -3.23 34.92 -4.85
N SER A 111 -2.49 33.99 -4.25
CA SER A 111 -2.43 33.80 -2.80
C SER A 111 -1.66 34.94 -2.12
N PRO A 112 -1.76 35.10 -0.79
CA PRO A 112 -0.96 36.08 -0.06
C PRO A 112 0.55 35.91 -0.28
N VAL A 113 1.26 37.02 -0.50
CA VAL A 113 2.72 37.04 -0.62
C VAL A 113 3.35 36.91 0.76
N TYR A 114 4.22 35.92 0.93
CA TYR A 114 5.03 35.71 2.13
C TYR A 114 6.26 36.63 2.15
N VAL A 115 7.06 36.62 1.07
CA VAL A 115 8.24 37.48 0.92
C VAL A 115 8.58 37.67 -0.57
N ARG A 116 9.19 38.80 -0.92
CA ARG A 116 9.66 39.12 -2.28
C ARG A 116 11.06 39.76 -2.23
N GLY A 117 11.96 39.39 -3.13
CA GLY A 117 13.31 39.93 -3.15
C GLY A 117 14.33 39.01 -3.82
N ASN A 118 15.62 39.36 -3.73
CA ASN A 118 16.71 38.54 -4.27
C ASN A 118 17.08 37.42 -3.28
N ALA A 119 17.11 36.17 -3.75
CA ALA A 119 17.34 34.98 -2.92
C ALA A 119 18.81 34.54 -2.80
N ALA A 120 19.79 35.24 -3.40
CA ALA A 120 21.21 34.84 -3.36
C ALA A 120 21.84 34.82 -1.97
N GLY A 121 21.35 35.64 -1.04
CA GLY A 121 21.84 35.71 0.34
C GLY A 121 20.96 35.02 1.38
N GLY A 122 19.89 34.33 0.94
CA GLY A 122 18.82 33.87 1.83
C GLY A 122 17.81 34.97 2.12
N LEU A 123 16.69 34.93 1.42
CA LEU A 123 15.57 35.85 1.62
C LEU A 123 14.68 35.33 2.75
N ALA A 124 14.85 35.87 3.95
CA ALA A 124 14.03 35.54 5.12
C ALA A 124 12.71 36.33 5.12
N GLY A 125 11.60 35.64 5.32
CA GLY A 125 10.29 36.26 5.49
C GLY A 125 9.97 36.67 6.93
N PRO A 126 8.76 37.21 7.18
CA PRO A 126 8.33 37.58 8.52
C PRO A 126 8.13 36.33 9.41
N PRO A 127 8.35 36.44 10.73
CA PRO A 127 8.10 35.35 11.67
C PRO A 127 6.61 35.03 11.70
N THR A 128 6.29 33.75 11.54
CA THR A 128 4.92 33.21 11.57
C THR A 128 4.71 32.46 12.87
N GLN A 129 3.76 32.93 13.68
CA GLN A 129 3.43 32.32 14.96
C GLN A 129 2.35 31.25 14.78
N LEU A 130 2.65 30.01 15.16
CA LEU A 130 1.73 28.88 15.11
C LEU A 130 1.31 28.46 16.50
N ARG A 131 -0.01 28.40 16.73
CA ARG A 131 -0.64 28.06 18.03
C ARG A 131 -1.43 26.76 18.00
N VAL A 132 -1.73 26.25 16.81
CA VAL A 132 -2.53 25.04 16.56
C VAL A 132 -1.91 24.26 15.40
N ALA A 133 -2.35 23.02 15.20
CA ALA A 133 -1.96 22.23 14.04
C ALA A 133 -2.22 23.00 12.73
N THR A 134 -1.16 23.31 11.99
CA THR A 134 -1.20 24.18 10.82
C THR A 134 -0.34 23.59 9.70
N THR A 135 -0.88 23.59 8.47
CA THR A 135 -0.16 23.20 7.26
C THR A 135 0.14 24.45 6.46
N LEU A 136 1.41 24.83 6.38
CA LEU A 136 1.88 25.93 5.55
C LEU A 136 2.34 25.39 4.20
N ARG A 137 1.78 25.91 3.11
CA ARG A 137 2.21 25.57 1.75
C ARG A 137 2.75 26.80 1.07
N PHE A 138 3.83 26.63 0.33
CA PHE A 138 4.52 27.69 -0.40
C PHE A 138 4.55 27.41 -1.89
N LEU A 139 4.44 28.47 -2.68
CA LEU A 139 4.75 28.53 -4.11
C LEU A 139 5.77 29.65 -4.28
N VAL A 140 6.97 29.33 -4.76
CA VAL A 140 7.99 30.33 -5.10
C VAL A 140 8.12 30.38 -6.61
N VAL A 141 7.99 31.58 -7.16
CA VAL A 141 8.12 31.85 -8.60
C VAL A 141 9.30 32.80 -8.78
N ASP A 142 10.22 32.45 -9.68
CA ASP A 142 11.32 33.33 -10.07
C ASP A 142 10.97 34.19 -11.30
N ASP A 143 11.87 35.10 -11.67
CA ASP A 143 11.74 35.98 -12.83
C ASP A 143 11.79 35.25 -14.19
N ALA A 144 12.33 34.03 -14.23
CA ALA A 144 12.31 33.14 -15.38
C ALA A 144 11.01 32.32 -15.50
N GLY A 145 10.13 32.39 -14.50
CA GLY A 145 8.86 31.66 -14.46
C GLY A 145 8.97 30.22 -13.93
N ASN A 146 10.12 29.83 -13.36
CA ASN A 146 10.26 28.56 -12.68
C ASN A 146 9.46 28.57 -11.37
N GLU A 147 8.71 27.51 -11.13
CA GLU A 147 7.91 27.33 -9.92
C GLU A 147 8.46 26.20 -9.05
N ILE A 148 8.61 26.46 -7.75
CA ILE A 148 8.76 25.40 -6.75
C ILE A 148 7.62 25.45 -5.73
N ARG A 149 7.15 24.26 -5.34
CA ARG A 149 6.11 24.08 -4.32
C ARG A 149 6.65 23.26 -3.17
N GLN A 150 6.44 23.72 -1.94
CA GLN A 150 6.87 23.01 -0.73
C GLN A 150 5.83 23.14 0.38
N SER A 151 5.69 22.09 1.20
CA SER A 151 4.72 22.06 2.30
C SER A 151 5.42 21.76 3.62
N PHE A 152 5.01 22.43 4.68
CA PHE A 152 5.49 22.24 6.04
C PHE A 152 4.30 22.01 6.98
N TYR A 153 4.39 20.95 7.78
CA TYR A 153 3.35 20.56 8.72
C TYR A 153 3.83 20.72 10.16
N TYR A 154 3.13 21.54 10.94
CA TYR A 154 3.41 21.74 12.36
C TYR A 154 2.19 21.34 13.17
N ASN A 155 2.37 20.39 14.08
CA ASN A 155 1.34 20.00 15.04
C ASN A 155 1.66 20.66 16.39
N ILE A 156 0.86 21.65 16.80
CA ILE A 156 1.06 22.42 18.04
C ILE A 156 -0.05 22.09 19.04
N GLY A 157 0.31 21.49 20.17
CA GLY A 157 -0.63 21.11 21.22
C GLY A 157 -0.06 20.07 22.19
N PRO A 158 -0.74 19.79 23.31
CA PRO A 158 -0.28 18.78 24.27
C PRO A 158 -0.16 17.41 23.56
N LEU A 159 0.97 16.73 23.77
CA LEU A 159 1.09 15.32 23.40
C LEU A 159 0.06 14.57 24.24
N SER A 160 -1.00 14.06 23.62
CA SER A 160 -1.80 13.03 24.28
C SER A 160 -0.84 11.89 24.65
N PRO A 161 -0.93 11.29 25.86
CA PRO A 161 -0.16 10.10 26.19
C PRO A 161 -0.43 9.03 25.13
N PRO A 162 0.45 8.00 24.96
CA PRO A 162 0.25 6.96 23.95
C PRO A 162 -1.02 6.18 24.26
N SER A 163 -2.16 6.71 23.82
CA SER A 163 -3.42 6.00 23.76
C SER A 163 -3.30 5.02 22.62
N ASP A 164 -3.77 3.81 22.91
CA ASP A 164 -4.03 2.72 21.99
C ASP A 164 -4.27 3.23 20.54
N PHE A 165 -3.48 2.70 19.58
CA PHE A 165 -3.51 3.03 18.14
C PHE A 165 -4.91 2.94 17.47
N ARG A 166 -5.91 2.49 18.22
CA ARG A 166 -7.31 2.42 17.86
C ARG A 166 -8.04 3.77 17.91
N GLU A 167 -7.49 4.81 18.55
CA GLU A 167 -8.20 6.11 18.68
C GLU A 167 -7.97 7.09 17.50
N GLU A 168 -6.87 6.98 16.74
CA GLU A 168 -6.57 7.96 15.67
C GLU A 168 -7.04 7.56 14.24
N THR A 169 -7.74 6.43 14.08
CA THR A 169 -8.32 6.03 12.77
C THR A 169 -9.85 5.96 12.76
N ILE A 170 -10.53 6.80 13.55
CA ILE A 170 -12.00 6.91 13.48
C ILE A 170 -12.42 8.38 13.30
N TYR A 171 -12.08 8.94 12.15
CA TYR A 171 -13.02 9.85 11.48
C TYR A 171 -13.50 9.15 10.20
N PHE A 172 -14.81 8.89 10.18
CA PHE A 172 -15.61 8.22 9.13
C PHE A 172 -15.85 6.71 9.27
N LEU A 173 -16.60 6.33 10.32
CA LEU A 173 -17.62 5.27 10.23
C LEU A 173 -18.86 5.64 11.06
N ILE A 174 -19.61 6.64 10.58
CA ILE A 174 -21.01 6.90 10.93
C ILE A 174 -21.77 6.54 9.64
N THR A 175 -22.53 5.45 9.49
CA THR A 175 -23.45 4.79 10.41
C THR A 175 -23.43 3.26 10.19
N THR A 176 -23.19 2.50 11.24
CA THR A 176 -24.01 1.32 11.61
C THR A 176 -23.70 1.02 13.07
N ARG A 177 -24.74 1.17 13.87
CA ARG A 177 -24.82 1.05 15.33
C ARG A 177 -23.90 -0.03 15.92
N PHE A 178 -22.90 0.39 16.68
CA PHE A 178 -22.38 -0.38 17.80
C PHE A 178 -23.22 -0.02 19.02
N TYR A 179 -23.81 -1.02 19.66
CA TYR A 179 -24.52 -0.89 20.92
C TYR A 179 -23.54 -1.37 22.00
N ASP A 180 -22.85 -0.44 22.66
CA ASP A 180 -21.83 -0.73 23.69
C ASP A 180 -22.41 -0.81 25.12
N GLY A 181 -23.73 -0.68 25.27
CA GLY A 181 -24.41 -0.89 26.55
C GLY A 181 -24.27 0.26 27.56
N ASP A 182 -23.76 1.44 27.16
CA ASP A 182 -23.69 2.64 27.99
C ASP A 182 -24.76 3.68 27.57
N PRO A 183 -25.82 3.91 28.37
CA PRO A 183 -26.88 4.87 28.04
C PRO A 183 -26.43 6.34 28.04
N SER A 184 -25.28 6.67 28.62
CA SER A 184 -24.86 8.06 28.87
C SER A 184 -24.29 8.80 27.65
N LYS A 185 -24.07 8.11 26.52
CA LYS A 185 -23.31 8.65 25.36
C LYS A 185 -24.13 9.00 24.12
N ASN A 186 -25.46 9.00 24.20
CA ASN A 186 -26.31 9.40 23.08
C ASN A 186 -26.61 10.90 23.09
N TYR A 187 -25.73 11.73 22.52
CA TYR A 187 -26.09 13.12 22.15
C TYR A 187 -26.00 13.32 20.64
N CYS A 188 -27.14 13.61 20.01
CA CYS A 188 -27.19 14.20 18.67
C CYS A 188 -27.05 15.72 18.83
N ARG A 189 -25.97 16.31 18.29
CA ARG A 189 -25.84 17.77 18.15
C ARG A 189 -26.40 18.20 16.80
N VAL A 190 -27.48 18.96 16.79
CA VAL A 190 -27.91 19.77 15.64
C VAL A 190 -28.02 21.22 16.11
N ARG A 191 -27.27 22.14 15.49
CA ARG A 191 -27.54 23.60 15.52
C ARG A 191 -28.47 23.87 14.33
N LYS A 192 -29.50 24.73 14.34
CA LYS A 192 -29.69 26.03 14.98
C LYS A 192 -31.17 26.43 14.76
N SER A 193 -31.80 27.07 15.76
CA SER A 193 -32.83 28.14 15.70
C SER A 193 -33.98 27.92 16.69
N GLY A 194 -34.13 28.88 17.60
CA GLY A 194 -35.38 29.19 18.31
C GLY A 194 -35.87 28.18 19.36
N GLN A 195 -35.65 28.52 20.63
CA GLN A 195 -36.28 27.93 21.83
C GLN A 195 -36.01 26.45 22.12
N VAL A 196 -34.99 26.23 22.96
CA VAL A 196 -34.80 25.00 23.71
C VAL A 196 -35.48 25.16 25.07
N PHE A 197 -36.57 24.43 25.29
CA PHE A 197 -36.85 23.90 26.62
C PHE A 197 -36.34 22.46 26.69
N TRP A 198 -36.21 21.94 27.91
CA TRP A 198 -35.69 20.64 28.39
C TRP A 198 -34.28 20.72 29.00
N PRO A 199 -34.01 20.06 30.16
CA PRO A 199 -34.67 18.83 30.61
C PRO A 199 -35.16 18.84 32.07
N VAL A 200 -36.23 18.09 32.34
CA VAL A 200 -36.44 17.50 33.68
C VAL A 200 -35.85 16.10 33.62
N GLU A 201 -34.89 15.82 34.50
CA GLU A 201 -34.38 14.48 34.79
C GLU A 201 -35.56 13.55 35.07
N TRP A 202 -35.80 12.57 34.19
CA TRP A 202 -36.70 11.45 34.48
C TRP A 202 -36.01 10.17 34.03
N GLY A 203 -35.44 9.46 35.01
CA GLY A 203 -34.67 8.24 34.84
C GLY A 203 -35.41 7.12 34.10
N MET A 204 -34.68 6.43 33.23
CA MET A 204 -35.11 5.20 32.54
C MET A 204 -34.91 3.94 33.42
N GLU A 205 -35.04 4.05 34.74
CA GLU A 205 -34.90 2.89 35.64
C GLU A 205 -36.22 2.12 35.84
N THR A 206 -37.36 2.70 35.45
CA THR A 206 -38.69 2.19 35.82
C THR A 206 -39.25 1.09 34.91
N LEU A 207 -38.57 0.71 33.83
CA LEU A 207 -39.05 -0.34 32.92
C LEU A 207 -38.14 -1.58 32.82
N GLY A 208 -36.92 -1.58 33.37
CA GLY A 208 -36.05 -2.77 33.39
C GLY A 208 -35.65 -3.35 32.01
N PHE A 209 -35.89 -2.64 30.90
CA PHE A 209 -35.65 -3.17 29.54
C PHE A 209 -35.01 -2.14 28.60
N ILE A 210 -34.12 -2.62 27.73
CA ILE A 210 -33.50 -1.89 26.62
C ILE A 210 -34.30 -2.16 25.33
N PRO A 211 -34.86 -1.15 24.64
CA PRO A 211 -35.61 -1.35 23.39
C PRO A 211 -34.72 -1.75 22.20
N GLY A 212 -35.19 -2.67 21.35
CA GLY A 212 -34.42 -3.17 20.19
C GLY A 212 -34.30 -2.21 19.00
N ASP A 213 -35.25 -1.29 18.81
CA ASP A 213 -35.17 -0.21 17.83
C ASP A 213 -35.85 1.09 18.33
N TRP A 214 -35.69 2.20 17.59
CA TRP A 214 -36.24 3.49 18.00
C TRP A 214 -37.79 3.56 17.93
N ARG A 215 -38.44 2.71 17.12
CA ARG A 215 -39.90 2.61 17.02
C ARG A 215 -40.48 1.80 18.18
N GLU A 216 -39.76 0.79 18.63
CA GLU A 216 -40.02 0.06 19.87
C GLU A 216 -39.86 0.96 21.09
N TRP A 217 -38.76 1.74 21.14
CA TRP A 217 -38.58 2.76 22.18
C TRP A 217 -39.75 3.74 22.23
N ARG A 218 -40.18 4.25 21.07
CA ARG A 218 -41.29 5.21 20.97
C ARG A 218 -42.61 4.65 21.48
N ARG A 219 -42.88 3.36 21.21
CA ARG A 219 -44.07 2.65 21.70
C ARG A 219 -44.04 2.48 23.23
N LEU A 220 -42.90 2.03 23.77
CA LEU A 220 -42.74 1.81 25.21
C LEU A 220 -42.78 3.14 25.99
N ARG A 221 -42.18 4.20 25.45
CA ARG A 221 -42.23 5.53 26.06
C ARG A 221 -43.64 6.13 26.06
N ALA A 222 -44.45 5.88 25.03
CA ALA A 222 -45.85 6.28 25.02
C ALA A 222 -46.67 5.60 26.13
N LEU A 223 -46.41 4.32 26.41
CA LEU A 223 -47.02 3.61 27.54
C LEU A 223 -46.61 4.21 28.89
N GLN A 224 -45.32 4.52 29.06
CA GLN A 224 -44.79 5.13 30.28
C GLN A 224 -45.38 6.53 30.54
N LEU A 225 -45.43 7.38 29.52
CA LEU A 225 -46.04 8.71 29.63
C LEU A 225 -47.53 8.60 29.99
N LYS A 226 -48.22 7.59 29.45
CA LYS A 226 -49.62 7.34 29.82
C LYS A 226 -49.77 6.92 31.28
N GLN A 227 -48.87 6.08 31.81
CA GLN A 227 -48.83 5.71 33.23
C GLN A 227 -48.52 6.90 34.14
N GLN A 228 -47.74 7.87 33.64
CA GLN A 228 -47.44 9.15 34.31
C GLN A 228 -48.59 10.18 34.20
N GLY A 229 -49.75 9.78 33.67
CA GLY A 229 -50.96 10.63 33.64
C GLY A 229 -51.10 11.52 32.40
N TRP A 230 -50.23 11.40 31.39
CA TRP A 230 -50.35 12.22 30.19
C TRP A 230 -51.60 11.85 29.37
N LEU A 231 -52.22 12.87 28.77
CA LEU A 231 -53.32 12.69 27.81
C LEU A 231 -52.79 12.15 26.48
N GLN A 232 -53.58 11.29 25.81
CA GLN A 232 -53.16 10.65 24.56
C GLN A 232 -52.82 11.69 23.48
N ARG A 233 -53.62 12.76 23.37
CA ARG A 233 -53.33 13.93 22.54
C ARG A 233 -51.94 14.54 22.80
N GLY A 234 -51.56 14.75 24.07
CA GLY A 234 -50.26 15.31 24.43
C GLY A 234 -49.09 14.36 24.13
N ILE A 235 -49.32 13.05 24.28
CA ILE A 235 -48.35 12.02 23.88
C ILE A 235 -48.19 11.99 22.35
N ALA A 236 -49.28 12.11 21.61
CA ALA A 236 -49.30 12.11 20.15
C ALA A 236 -48.55 13.32 19.58
N GLU A 237 -48.77 14.50 20.16
CA GLU A 237 -48.08 15.74 19.81
C GLU A 237 -46.57 15.67 20.13
N ALA A 238 -46.21 15.22 21.35
CA ALA A 238 -44.81 15.10 21.77
C ALA A 238 -44.01 14.14 20.88
N PHE A 239 -44.65 13.10 20.36
CA PHE A 239 -44.00 12.18 19.43
C PHE A 239 -44.17 12.57 17.96
N GLY A 240 -45.10 13.41 17.56
CA GLY A 240 -45.44 13.63 16.16
C GLY A 240 -46.08 12.40 15.50
N VAL A 241 -47.02 11.76 16.20
CA VAL A 241 -47.92 10.72 15.66
C VAL A 241 -49.37 11.17 15.77
N ARG A 242 -50.30 10.45 15.14
CA ARG A 242 -51.73 10.68 15.36
C ARG A 242 -52.21 10.03 16.65
N GLU A 243 -53.24 10.58 17.28
CA GLU A 243 -53.79 10.08 18.54
C GLU A 243 -54.27 8.62 18.43
N GLU A 244 -54.80 8.20 17.28
CA GLU A 244 -55.23 6.81 17.04
C GLU A 244 -54.04 5.83 17.07
N THR A 245 -52.83 6.31 16.76
CA THR A 245 -51.61 5.50 16.82
C THR A 245 -51.21 5.24 18.26
N VAL A 246 -51.32 6.26 19.12
CA VAL A 246 -51.09 6.13 20.57
C VAL A 246 -52.14 5.21 21.17
N SER A 247 -53.42 5.41 20.84
CA SER A 247 -54.52 4.54 21.28
C SER A 247 -54.27 3.07 20.92
N ARG A 248 -53.83 2.78 19.68
CA ARG A 248 -53.49 1.42 19.24
C ARG A 248 -52.32 0.80 20.01
N TRP A 249 -51.30 1.59 20.34
CA TRP A 249 -50.18 1.11 21.17
C TRP A 249 -50.67 0.80 22.59
N LEU A 250 -51.46 1.67 23.19
CA LEU A 250 -52.01 1.46 24.53
C LEU A 250 -52.94 0.25 24.58
N ALA A 251 -53.84 0.08 23.61
CA ALA A 251 -54.71 -1.09 23.52
C ALA A 251 -53.89 -2.39 23.44
N ARG A 252 -52.87 -2.43 22.57
CA ARG A 252 -51.97 -3.58 22.45
C ARG A 252 -51.17 -3.87 23.73
N ALA A 253 -50.83 -2.83 24.49
CA ALA A 253 -50.17 -2.99 25.79
C ALA A 253 -51.15 -3.43 26.89
N CYS A 254 -52.42 -3.03 26.84
CA CYS A 254 -53.46 -3.53 27.74
C CYS A 254 -53.68 -5.04 27.53
N ASP A 255 -53.71 -5.50 26.27
CA ASP A 255 -54.00 -6.90 25.94
C ASP A 255 -52.83 -7.86 26.24
N GLY A 256 -51.58 -7.41 26.10
CA GLY A 256 -50.41 -8.30 26.16
C GLY A 256 -49.22 -7.75 26.95
N GLY A 257 -49.45 -6.73 27.78
CA GLY A 257 -48.42 -6.05 28.56
C GLY A 257 -47.39 -5.28 27.71
N PRO A 258 -46.35 -4.71 28.35
CA PRO A 258 -45.29 -3.97 27.67
C PRO A 258 -44.54 -4.80 26.60
N GLU A 259 -44.45 -6.12 26.78
CA GLU A 259 -43.76 -7.00 25.83
C GLU A 259 -44.47 -7.08 24.46
N ALA A 260 -45.80 -6.90 24.43
CA ALA A 260 -46.55 -6.87 23.18
C ALA A 260 -46.14 -5.72 22.25
N LEU A 261 -45.51 -4.67 22.80
CA LEU A 261 -45.01 -3.52 22.05
C LEU A 261 -43.65 -3.76 21.38
N ARG A 262 -42.98 -4.90 21.63
CA ARG A 262 -41.72 -5.24 20.96
C ARG A 262 -41.88 -5.39 19.46
N THR A 263 -40.83 -5.04 18.71
CA THR A 263 -40.74 -5.40 17.30
C THR A 263 -40.55 -6.91 17.20
N ARG A 264 -41.53 -7.62 16.64
CA ARG A 264 -41.35 -9.03 16.29
C ARG A 264 -40.52 -9.11 15.00
N PRO A 265 -39.58 -10.06 14.87
CA PRO A 265 -38.91 -10.30 13.61
C PRO A 265 -39.97 -10.62 12.56
N VAL A 266 -40.09 -9.77 11.54
CA VAL A 266 -40.91 -10.12 10.38
C VAL A 266 -40.18 -11.25 9.68
N LEU A 267 -40.81 -12.42 9.58
CA LEU A 267 -40.29 -13.53 8.79
C LEU A 267 -40.13 -13.01 7.35
N GLY A 268 -38.89 -12.97 6.88
CA GLY A 268 -38.60 -12.56 5.51
C GLY A 268 -39.21 -13.52 4.51
N HIS A 269 -39.17 -13.15 3.23
CA HIS A 269 -39.58 -14.05 2.15
C HIS A 269 -38.83 -15.40 2.30
N PRO A 270 -39.52 -16.55 2.21
CA PRO A 270 -38.88 -17.85 2.36
C PRO A 270 -37.73 -18.01 1.36
N SER A 271 -36.66 -18.67 1.80
CA SER A 271 -35.54 -19.03 0.93
C SER A 271 -36.05 -19.84 -0.26
N LYS A 272 -35.53 -19.56 -1.47
CA LYS A 272 -35.88 -20.34 -2.66
C LYS A 272 -35.34 -21.77 -2.61
N LEU A 273 -34.24 -21.99 -1.89
CA LEU A 273 -33.73 -23.32 -1.60
C LEU A 273 -34.24 -23.82 -0.25
N SER A 274 -34.62 -25.09 -0.23
CA SER A 274 -34.88 -25.83 1.01
C SER A 274 -33.58 -26.10 1.78
N ASP A 275 -33.68 -26.34 3.08
CA ASP A 275 -32.50 -26.62 3.91
C ASP A 275 -31.80 -27.93 3.51
N ALA A 276 -32.51 -28.87 2.90
CA ALA A 276 -31.92 -30.07 2.32
C ALA A 276 -31.01 -29.74 1.12
N GLN A 277 -31.48 -28.89 0.20
CA GLN A 277 -30.68 -28.45 -0.96
C GLN A 277 -29.48 -27.60 -0.53
N LYS A 278 -29.66 -26.72 0.48
CA LYS A 278 -28.54 -25.93 1.03
C LYS A 278 -27.40 -26.81 1.55
N ARG A 279 -27.71 -27.96 2.15
CA ARG A 279 -26.71 -28.92 2.66
C ARG A 279 -25.89 -29.61 1.57
N GLN A 280 -26.39 -29.66 0.34
CA GLN A 280 -25.67 -30.25 -0.80
C GLN A 280 -24.69 -29.28 -1.46
N ILE A 281 -24.86 -27.97 -1.28
CA ILE A 281 -24.00 -26.95 -1.90
C ILE A 281 -22.50 -27.14 -1.58
N PRO A 282 -22.08 -27.37 -0.32
CA PRO A 282 -20.66 -27.60 -0.01
C PRO A 282 -20.03 -28.75 -0.80
N GLU A 283 -20.77 -29.83 -1.03
CA GLU A 283 -20.31 -31.00 -1.78
C GLU A 283 -20.16 -30.66 -3.27
N LEU A 284 -21.14 -29.99 -3.87
CA LEU A 284 -21.04 -29.50 -5.25
C LEU A 284 -19.80 -28.60 -5.44
N LEU A 285 -19.55 -27.68 -4.51
CA LEU A 285 -18.40 -26.79 -4.60
C LEU A 285 -17.05 -27.51 -4.38
N TRP A 286 -17.06 -28.66 -3.71
CA TRP A 286 -15.85 -29.45 -3.46
C TRP A 286 -15.28 -30.07 -4.74
N HIS A 287 -16.12 -30.43 -5.71
CA HIS A 287 -15.67 -30.92 -7.02
C HIS A 287 -14.89 -29.89 -7.84
N GLY A 288 -14.98 -28.61 -7.46
CA GLY A 288 -14.29 -27.52 -8.13
C GLY A 288 -15.00 -27.03 -9.41
N PRO A 289 -14.68 -25.82 -9.90
CA PRO A 289 -15.40 -25.23 -11.04
C PRO A 289 -15.24 -26.01 -12.35
N GLU A 290 -14.10 -26.66 -12.56
CA GLU A 290 -13.83 -27.38 -13.82
C GLU A 290 -14.72 -28.60 -14.00
N ALA A 291 -15.14 -29.25 -12.91
CA ALA A 291 -16.11 -30.35 -12.95
C ALA A 291 -17.47 -29.91 -13.55
N TYR A 292 -17.79 -28.62 -13.47
CA TYR A 292 -19.00 -28.02 -14.03
C TYR A 292 -18.73 -27.28 -15.35
N GLY A 293 -17.59 -27.58 -16.02
CA GLY A 293 -17.25 -27.04 -17.32
C GLY A 293 -16.73 -25.60 -17.33
N PHE A 294 -16.44 -25.00 -16.17
CA PHE A 294 -15.82 -23.67 -16.12
C PHE A 294 -14.32 -23.75 -16.36
N SER A 295 -13.78 -22.83 -17.15
CA SER A 295 -12.33 -22.68 -17.28
C SER A 295 -11.71 -22.09 -16.00
N GLY A 296 -10.72 -22.79 -15.44
CA GLY A 296 -9.94 -22.36 -14.28
C GLY A 296 -10.57 -22.67 -12.91
N GLN A 297 -9.70 -22.77 -11.91
CA GLN A 297 -9.97 -23.41 -10.60
C GLN A 297 -10.72 -22.56 -9.56
N VAL A 298 -11.10 -21.31 -9.88
CA VAL A 298 -11.67 -20.38 -8.88
C VAL A 298 -13.19 -20.29 -8.95
N TRP A 299 -13.85 -20.46 -7.81
CA TRP A 299 -15.27 -20.19 -7.66
C TRP A 299 -15.56 -18.69 -7.61
N THR A 300 -16.49 -18.22 -8.46
CA THR A 300 -17.07 -16.88 -8.34
C THR A 300 -18.55 -16.99 -7.95
N ARG A 301 -19.11 -15.94 -7.33
CA ARG A 301 -20.53 -15.92 -6.96
C ARG A 301 -21.46 -16.14 -8.17
N LEU A 302 -21.01 -15.79 -9.38
CA LEU A 302 -21.75 -16.03 -10.62
C LEU A 302 -21.67 -17.49 -11.04
N ARG A 303 -20.49 -18.11 -11.02
CA ARG A 303 -20.32 -19.55 -11.30
C ARG A 303 -21.16 -20.41 -10.36
N ILE A 304 -21.11 -20.10 -9.06
CA ILE A 304 -21.92 -20.79 -8.05
C ILE A 304 -23.43 -20.59 -8.30
N ALA A 305 -23.85 -19.38 -8.72
CA ALA A 305 -25.26 -19.14 -9.06
C ALA A 305 -25.71 -20.00 -10.25
N GLN A 306 -24.83 -20.22 -11.23
CA GLN A 306 -25.09 -21.07 -12.39
C GLN A 306 -25.21 -22.54 -11.98
N VAL A 307 -24.28 -23.07 -11.18
CA VAL A 307 -24.35 -24.44 -10.66
C VAL A 307 -25.64 -24.66 -9.86
N ILE A 308 -26.02 -23.72 -8.98
CA ILE A 308 -27.28 -23.80 -8.22
C ILE A 308 -28.50 -23.82 -9.16
N GLN A 309 -28.44 -23.09 -10.28
CA GLN A 309 -29.52 -23.08 -11.27
C GLN A 309 -29.59 -24.41 -12.03
N GLU A 310 -28.45 -25.00 -12.39
CA GLU A 310 -28.36 -26.27 -13.11
C GLU A 310 -28.81 -27.45 -12.22
N GLU A 311 -28.33 -27.51 -10.98
CA GLU A 311 -28.61 -28.63 -10.05
C GLU A 311 -30.00 -28.56 -9.41
N PHE A 312 -30.48 -27.35 -9.09
CA PHE A 312 -31.73 -27.17 -8.32
C PHE A 312 -32.82 -26.43 -9.07
N GLY A 313 -32.57 -25.95 -10.30
CA GLY A 313 -33.54 -25.13 -11.06
C GLY A 313 -33.79 -23.74 -10.48
N VAL A 314 -33.04 -23.34 -9.44
CA VAL A 314 -33.28 -22.09 -8.70
C VAL A 314 -32.32 -20.99 -9.14
N ARG A 315 -32.88 -19.92 -9.71
CA ARG A 315 -32.09 -18.74 -10.06
C ARG A 315 -31.89 -17.78 -8.89
N TYR A 316 -30.62 -17.54 -8.55
CA TYR A 316 -30.19 -16.50 -7.61
C TYR A 316 -29.40 -15.38 -8.28
N HIS A 317 -29.54 -14.18 -7.73
CA HIS A 317 -28.61 -13.08 -8.02
C HIS A 317 -27.29 -13.26 -7.24
N LYS A 318 -26.15 -12.84 -7.81
CA LYS A 318 -24.80 -12.98 -7.20
C LYS A 318 -24.69 -12.51 -5.74
N ALA A 319 -25.44 -11.48 -5.37
CA ALA A 319 -25.45 -10.95 -4.00
C ALA A 319 -26.15 -11.90 -3.01
N HIS A 320 -27.17 -12.65 -3.47
CA HIS A 320 -27.85 -13.64 -2.64
C HIS A 320 -26.94 -14.86 -2.40
N VAL A 321 -26.23 -15.32 -3.44
CA VAL A 321 -25.25 -16.40 -3.31
C VAL A 321 -24.20 -16.07 -2.25
N GLY A 322 -23.70 -14.83 -2.21
CA GLY A 322 -22.77 -14.40 -1.17
C GLY A 322 -23.34 -14.51 0.27
N ARG A 323 -24.64 -14.23 0.45
CA ARG A 323 -25.32 -14.40 1.76
C ARG A 323 -25.52 -15.87 2.10
N LEU A 324 -25.93 -16.68 1.14
CA LEU A 324 -26.10 -18.12 1.27
C LEU A 324 -24.79 -18.82 1.68
N LEU A 325 -23.67 -18.49 1.03
CA LEU A 325 -22.37 -19.04 1.40
C LEU A 325 -21.97 -18.63 2.82
N LYS A 326 -22.24 -17.39 3.23
CA LYS A 326 -21.99 -16.93 4.60
C LYS A 326 -22.82 -17.70 5.63
N GLU A 327 -24.09 -17.99 5.33
CA GLU A 327 -24.96 -18.85 6.16
C GLU A 327 -24.39 -20.27 6.29
N LEU A 328 -23.85 -20.82 5.19
CA LEU A 328 -23.16 -22.11 5.16
C LEU A 328 -21.73 -22.08 5.75
N ARG A 329 -21.27 -20.93 6.26
CA ARG A 329 -19.89 -20.71 6.75
C ARG A 329 -18.80 -20.86 5.68
N TRP A 330 -19.16 -20.74 4.41
CA TRP A 330 -18.22 -20.65 3.29
C TRP A 330 -17.84 -19.19 3.04
N THR A 331 -16.55 -18.91 3.10
CA THR A 331 -15.98 -17.57 2.89
C THR A 331 -15.01 -17.58 1.70
N PRO A 332 -14.79 -16.44 1.02
CA PRO A 332 -13.77 -16.37 -0.03
C PRO A 332 -12.38 -16.69 0.55
N GLN A 333 -11.71 -17.68 -0.02
CA GLN A 333 -10.35 -18.08 0.34
C GLN A 333 -9.39 -17.77 -0.80
N ALA A 334 -8.16 -17.39 -0.48
CA ALA A 334 -7.10 -17.24 -1.47
C ALA A 334 -6.57 -18.64 -1.86
N PRO A 335 -6.51 -19.00 -3.15
CA PRO A 335 -5.96 -20.28 -3.56
C PRO A 335 -4.45 -20.32 -3.29
N ILE A 336 -3.98 -21.44 -2.76
CA ILE A 336 -2.55 -21.68 -2.53
C ILE A 336 -1.97 -22.28 -3.81
N ARG A 337 -0.92 -21.66 -4.36
CA ARG A 337 -0.21 -22.21 -5.52
C ARG A 337 0.68 -23.35 -5.05
N ARG A 338 0.55 -24.53 -5.66
CA ARG A 338 1.46 -25.66 -5.46
C ARG A 338 1.94 -26.15 -6.81
N ALA A 339 3.25 -26.36 -6.94
CA ALA A 339 3.82 -26.99 -8.12
C ALA A 339 3.45 -28.48 -8.15
N ILE A 340 3.18 -29.04 -9.33
CA ILE A 340 2.84 -30.46 -9.49
C ILE A 340 4.04 -31.34 -9.15
N GLN A 341 5.26 -30.86 -9.40
CA GLN A 341 6.52 -31.52 -9.12
C GLN A 341 6.88 -31.58 -7.63
N ARG A 342 6.06 -31.00 -6.75
CA ARG A 342 6.32 -30.92 -5.31
C ARG A 342 6.17 -32.29 -4.65
N ASP A 343 7.22 -32.73 -3.97
CA ASP A 343 7.22 -33.97 -3.18
C ASP A 343 6.93 -33.67 -1.70
N GLU A 344 5.68 -33.87 -1.28
CA GLU A 344 5.25 -33.64 0.10
C GLU A 344 5.94 -34.60 1.10
N GLN A 345 6.34 -35.81 0.68
CA GLN A 345 7.05 -36.75 1.56
C GLN A 345 8.47 -36.28 1.83
N ALA A 346 9.18 -35.81 0.79
CA ALA A 346 10.52 -35.24 0.93
C ALA A 346 10.52 -34.00 1.83
N ILE A 347 9.52 -33.13 1.69
CA ILE A 347 9.33 -31.93 2.52
C ILE A 347 9.09 -32.30 3.98
N GLN A 348 8.20 -33.27 4.23
CA GLN A 348 7.90 -33.74 5.57
C GLN A 348 9.11 -34.40 6.22
N TYR A 349 9.84 -35.24 5.48
CA TYR A 349 11.09 -35.86 5.94
C TYR A 349 12.14 -34.81 6.28
N TRP A 350 12.30 -33.79 5.43
CA TRP A 350 13.25 -32.72 5.66
C TRP A 350 12.93 -31.94 6.94
N ARG A 351 11.64 -31.57 7.14
CA ARG A 351 11.18 -30.89 8.37
C ARG A 351 11.37 -31.73 9.62
N ALA A 352 11.02 -33.03 9.57
CA ALA A 352 11.01 -33.89 10.75
C ALA A 352 12.40 -34.42 11.13
N THR A 353 13.27 -34.64 10.15
CA THR A 353 14.54 -35.36 10.34
C THR A 353 15.75 -34.48 10.03
N VAL A 354 15.81 -33.91 8.83
CA VAL A 354 17.00 -33.18 8.34
C VAL A 354 17.18 -31.87 9.12
N TRP A 355 16.13 -31.07 9.25
CA TRP A 355 16.20 -29.77 9.92
C TRP A 355 16.68 -29.86 11.38
N PRO A 356 16.09 -30.72 12.24
CA PRO A 356 16.60 -30.91 13.61
C PRO A 356 18.07 -31.36 13.65
N GLU A 357 18.49 -32.23 12.72
CA GLU A 357 19.87 -32.72 12.66
C GLU A 357 20.84 -31.61 12.26
N LEU A 358 20.52 -30.82 11.22
CA LEU A 358 21.32 -29.67 10.80
C LEU A 358 21.51 -28.66 11.95
N ARG A 359 20.46 -28.42 12.73
CA ARG A 359 20.55 -27.57 13.93
C ARG A 359 21.47 -28.15 15.00
N ARG A 360 21.39 -29.45 15.27
CA ARG A 360 22.27 -30.15 16.23
C ARG A 360 23.73 -30.05 15.78
N GLN A 361 24.00 -30.33 14.50
CA GLN A 361 25.34 -30.26 13.92
C GLN A 361 25.90 -28.84 13.96
N ALA A 362 25.10 -27.84 13.56
CA ALA A 362 25.51 -26.44 13.61
C ALA A 362 25.89 -26.00 15.03
N ARG A 363 25.11 -26.42 16.05
CA ARG A 363 25.43 -26.14 17.46
C ARG A 363 26.72 -26.83 17.90
N ARG A 364 26.88 -28.12 17.60
CA ARG A 364 28.06 -28.92 17.96
C ARG A 364 29.35 -28.37 17.36
N GLU A 365 29.29 -27.96 16.09
CA GLU A 365 30.45 -27.47 15.33
C GLU A 365 30.64 -25.96 15.44
N ARG A 366 29.78 -25.28 16.21
CA ARG A 366 29.74 -23.82 16.40
C ARG A 366 29.65 -23.06 15.06
N ARG A 367 28.85 -23.57 14.14
CA ARG A 367 28.57 -22.94 12.85
C ARG A 367 27.43 -21.93 12.96
N VAL A 368 27.53 -20.86 12.19
CA VAL A 368 26.42 -19.92 11.99
C VAL A 368 25.51 -20.48 10.91
N LEU A 369 24.26 -20.77 11.29
CA LEU A 369 23.25 -21.30 10.38
C LEU A 369 22.54 -20.13 9.67
N ILE A 370 22.57 -20.15 8.34
CA ILE A 370 22.05 -19.07 7.48
C ILE A 370 21.17 -19.70 6.39
N PHE A 371 19.95 -19.20 6.25
CA PHE A 371 19.11 -19.44 5.08
C PHE A 371 19.41 -18.38 4.04
N GLU A 372 19.69 -18.82 2.83
CA GLU A 372 20.07 -17.99 1.71
C GLU A 372 19.07 -18.14 0.56
N ASP A 373 18.77 -17.02 -0.10
CA ASP A 373 17.80 -16.95 -1.19
C ASP A 373 18.00 -15.67 -2.01
N GLU A 374 17.48 -15.66 -3.25
CA GLU A 374 17.54 -14.52 -4.15
C GLU A 374 16.19 -13.94 -4.55
N SER A 375 16.15 -12.63 -4.72
CA SER A 375 14.94 -11.94 -5.19
C SER A 375 15.25 -10.68 -5.99
N GLY A 376 14.49 -10.49 -7.07
CA GLY A 376 14.44 -9.23 -7.83
C GLY A 376 13.44 -8.22 -7.26
N PHE A 377 13.86 -6.95 -7.19
CA PHE A 377 13.04 -5.79 -6.82
C PHE A 377 12.95 -4.84 -8.01
N TYR A 378 11.76 -4.68 -8.60
CA TYR A 378 11.55 -3.89 -9.81
C TYR A 378 11.26 -2.43 -9.49
N LEU A 379 11.59 -1.51 -10.41
CA LEU A 379 11.15 -0.10 -10.35
C LEU A 379 9.63 0.09 -10.47
N LEU A 380 8.90 -0.97 -10.81
CA LEU A 380 7.44 -0.95 -10.89
C LEU A 380 6.85 -0.97 -9.48
N ALA A 381 6.18 0.12 -9.11
CA ALA A 381 5.56 0.24 -7.79
C ALA A 381 4.42 -0.76 -7.62
N GLY A 382 4.40 -1.42 -6.45
CA GLY A 382 3.26 -2.21 -6.01
C GLY A 382 2.08 -1.29 -5.68
N LEU A 383 1.12 -1.17 -6.61
CA LEU A 383 -0.05 -0.32 -6.44
C LEU A 383 -0.93 -0.79 -5.26
N VAL A 384 -1.40 0.18 -4.47
CA VAL A 384 -2.29 -0.06 -3.33
C VAL A 384 -3.54 0.78 -3.43
N ARG A 385 -4.60 0.34 -2.74
CA ARG A 385 -5.79 1.16 -2.59
C ARG A 385 -5.48 2.32 -1.65
N THR A 386 -5.90 3.51 -2.04
CA THR A 386 -5.80 4.73 -1.24
C THR A 386 -7.14 5.47 -1.25
N TYR A 387 -7.30 6.43 -0.35
CA TYR A 387 -8.49 7.27 -0.27
C TYR A 387 -8.46 8.35 -1.36
N ALA A 388 -9.54 8.41 -2.13
CA ALA A 388 -9.77 9.44 -3.15
C ALA A 388 -11.29 9.65 -3.32
N PRO A 389 -11.74 10.78 -3.89
CA PRO A 389 -13.15 11.01 -4.14
C PRO A 389 -13.77 9.87 -4.98
N VAL A 390 -15.03 9.55 -4.69
CA VAL A 390 -15.76 8.47 -5.40
C VAL A 390 -15.72 8.71 -6.91
N GLY A 391 -15.31 7.68 -7.65
CA GLY A 391 -15.19 7.73 -9.12
C GLY A 391 -13.96 8.48 -9.64
N ARG A 392 -13.06 8.98 -8.78
CA ARG A 392 -11.85 9.72 -9.16
C ARG A 392 -10.59 9.00 -8.65
N PRO A 393 -10.15 7.91 -9.30
CA PRO A 393 -8.93 7.22 -8.90
C PRO A 393 -7.72 8.14 -9.09
N PRO A 394 -6.80 8.21 -8.11
CA PRO A 394 -5.59 9.01 -8.24
C PRO A 394 -4.65 8.39 -9.29
N ILE A 395 -3.97 9.25 -10.05
CA ILE A 395 -3.04 8.81 -11.10
C ILE A 395 -1.64 8.78 -10.51
N ILE A 396 -1.02 7.61 -10.54
CA ILE A 396 0.41 7.43 -10.24
C ILE A 396 1.16 7.35 -11.56
N ARG A 397 2.15 8.22 -11.74
CA ARG A 397 3.04 8.22 -12.91
C ARG A 397 4.33 7.50 -12.53
N GLN A 398 4.70 6.50 -13.32
CA GLN A 398 5.94 5.75 -13.15
C GLN A 398 6.50 5.37 -14.52
N LYS A 399 7.81 5.14 -14.59
CA LYS A 399 8.45 4.60 -15.78
C LYS A 399 8.08 3.13 -15.94
N GLN A 400 7.52 2.74 -17.08
CA GLN A 400 7.29 1.33 -17.38
C GLN A 400 8.61 0.70 -17.83
N THR A 401 9.33 0.10 -16.89
CA THR A 401 10.57 -0.62 -17.13
C THR A 401 10.60 -1.96 -16.40
N ARG A 402 11.45 -2.87 -16.85
CA ARG A 402 11.77 -4.13 -16.17
C ARG A 402 13.11 -4.09 -15.43
N ASP A 403 13.71 -2.90 -15.34
CA ASP A 403 14.90 -2.66 -14.53
C ASP A 403 14.60 -3.05 -13.08
N HIS A 404 15.54 -3.78 -12.48
CA HIS A 404 15.41 -4.30 -11.14
C HIS A 404 16.76 -4.34 -10.42
N LEU A 405 16.68 -4.30 -9.10
CA LEU A 405 17.76 -4.66 -8.20
C LEU A 405 17.68 -6.16 -7.92
N SER A 406 18.74 -6.90 -8.21
CA SER A 406 18.88 -8.29 -7.80
C SER A 406 19.52 -8.35 -6.43
N VAL A 407 18.92 -9.11 -5.52
CA VAL A 407 19.33 -9.16 -4.12
C VAL A 407 19.52 -10.61 -3.68
N MET A 408 20.67 -10.92 -3.08
CA MET A 408 20.88 -12.11 -2.23
C MET A 408 20.60 -11.74 -0.78
N GLY A 409 19.85 -12.59 -0.09
CA GLY A 409 19.52 -12.43 1.31
C GLY A 409 20.01 -13.61 2.14
N GLY A 410 20.66 -13.34 3.26
CA GLY A 410 21.03 -14.33 4.26
C GLY A 410 20.30 -14.06 5.58
N MET A 411 19.54 -15.00 6.12
CA MET A 411 18.88 -14.83 7.42
C MET A 411 19.21 -15.96 8.39
N THR A 412 19.37 -15.61 9.67
CA THR A 412 19.63 -16.58 10.73
C THR A 412 18.36 -16.83 11.55
N PRO A 413 18.18 -18.04 12.11
CA PRO A 413 17.08 -18.35 13.04
C PRO A 413 17.00 -17.43 14.27
N ARG A 414 18.10 -16.74 14.60
CA ARG A 414 18.17 -15.79 15.72
C ARG A 414 17.70 -14.38 15.37
N GLY A 415 17.41 -14.11 14.10
CA GLY A 415 16.89 -12.83 13.63
C GLY A 415 17.93 -11.88 13.01
N LYS A 416 19.17 -12.33 12.77
CA LYS A 416 20.13 -11.55 11.98
C LYS A 416 19.86 -11.68 10.48
N VAL A 417 20.01 -10.58 9.75
CA VAL A 417 19.78 -10.48 8.30
C VAL A 417 20.97 -9.82 7.60
N TYR A 418 21.43 -10.43 6.52
CA TYR A 418 22.55 -10.05 5.67
C TYR A 418 22.05 -9.93 4.23
N THR A 419 22.61 -9.01 3.46
CA THR A 419 22.13 -8.76 2.09
C THR A 419 23.27 -8.31 1.18
N LEU A 420 23.23 -8.76 -0.07
CA LEU A 420 24.05 -8.24 -1.16
C LEU A 420 23.11 -7.81 -2.30
N ALA A 421 23.22 -6.55 -2.72
CA ALA A 421 22.37 -5.98 -3.76
C ALA A 421 23.20 -5.56 -4.99
N ARG A 422 22.69 -5.86 -6.18
CA ARG A 422 23.32 -5.58 -7.47
C ARG A 422 22.28 -5.04 -8.46
N GLN A 423 22.69 -4.11 -9.30
CA GLN A 423 21.85 -3.58 -10.39
C GLN A 423 21.91 -4.45 -11.66
N GLU A 424 22.40 -5.68 -11.53
CA GLU A 424 22.58 -6.65 -12.61
C GLU A 424 22.08 -8.03 -12.18
N SER A 425 22.03 -8.98 -13.11
CA SER A 425 21.63 -10.36 -12.80
C SER A 425 22.70 -11.08 -11.98
N LEU A 426 22.27 -11.79 -10.94
CA LEU A 426 23.15 -12.56 -10.07
C LEU A 426 23.69 -13.81 -10.80
N ASN A 427 24.92 -14.19 -10.45
CA ASN A 427 25.65 -15.30 -11.05
C ASN A 427 26.47 -16.04 -9.98
N GLY A 428 27.20 -17.10 -10.35
CA GLY A 428 27.99 -17.90 -9.40
C GLY A 428 29.08 -17.11 -8.67
N MET A 429 29.72 -16.15 -9.35
CA MET A 429 30.71 -15.26 -8.73
C MET A 429 30.10 -14.39 -7.64
N HIS A 430 28.86 -13.92 -7.82
CA HIS A 430 28.12 -13.19 -6.79
C HIS A 430 27.79 -14.09 -5.58
N CYS A 431 27.50 -15.38 -5.78
CA CYS A 431 27.34 -16.32 -4.67
C CYS A 431 28.64 -16.44 -3.86
N ILE A 432 29.80 -16.54 -4.53
CA ILE A 432 31.11 -16.59 -3.86
C ILE A 432 31.37 -15.29 -3.08
N GLU A 433 31.08 -14.14 -3.68
CA GLU A 433 31.21 -12.84 -3.01
C GLU A 433 30.35 -12.79 -1.74
N PHE A 434 29.09 -13.22 -1.83
CA PHE A 434 28.19 -13.21 -0.69
C PHE A 434 28.65 -14.18 0.42
N LEU A 435 29.11 -15.38 0.06
CA LEU A 435 29.67 -16.33 1.03
C LEU A 435 30.89 -15.75 1.76
N LYS A 436 31.81 -15.09 1.05
CA LYS A 436 32.95 -14.40 1.66
C LYS A 436 32.48 -13.29 2.62
N HIS A 437 31.54 -12.47 2.18
CA HIS A 437 30.94 -11.43 3.03
C HIS A 437 30.36 -12.04 4.32
N LEU A 438 29.58 -13.12 4.22
CA LEU A 438 29.02 -13.81 5.38
C LEU A 438 30.10 -14.36 6.32
N GLN A 439 31.23 -14.86 5.80
CA GLN A 439 32.34 -15.34 6.64
C GLN A 439 32.96 -14.20 7.46
N GLU A 440 33.00 -12.99 6.91
CA GLU A 440 33.52 -11.80 7.59
C GLU A 440 32.53 -11.25 8.62
N VAL A 441 31.25 -11.10 8.26
CA VAL A 441 30.27 -10.38 9.11
C VAL A 441 29.41 -11.29 10.00
N ALA A 442 29.19 -12.54 9.61
CA ALA A 442 28.37 -13.48 10.38
C ALA A 442 29.23 -14.40 11.24
N GLY A 443 30.32 -14.94 10.68
CA GLY A 443 31.32 -15.71 11.38
C GLY A 443 32.09 -16.67 10.47
N GLU A 444 33.28 -17.09 10.91
CA GLU A 444 34.21 -17.87 10.07
C GLU A 444 33.65 -19.21 9.58
N ARG A 445 32.85 -19.90 10.41
CA ARG A 445 32.26 -21.20 10.11
C ARG A 445 30.76 -21.08 9.82
N LEU A 446 30.38 -21.41 8.59
CA LEU A 446 29.01 -21.27 8.10
C LEU A 446 28.37 -22.63 7.84
N LEU A 447 27.05 -22.69 8.04
CA LEU A 447 26.16 -23.69 7.48
C LEU A 447 25.07 -22.95 6.70
N VAL A 448 25.19 -22.93 5.38
CA VAL A 448 24.28 -22.22 4.47
C VAL A 448 23.25 -23.19 3.92
N ILE A 449 21.98 -22.82 4.01
CA ILE A 449 20.85 -23.57 3.47
C ILE A 449 20.24 -22.73 2.36
N TRP A 450 20.28 -23.23 1.13
CA TRP A 450 19.77 -22.54 -0.06
C TRP A 450 18.94 -23.47 -0.95
N ASP A 451 18.30 -22.91 -1.96
CA ASP A 451 17.47 -23.67 -2.89
C ASP A 451 18.31 -24.42 -3.97
N GLY A 452 17.60 -25.07 -4.91
CA GLY A 452 18.21 -25.79 -6.02
C GLY A 452 18.62 -24.93 -7.23
N SER A 453 18.72 -23.61 -7.07
CA SER A 453 19.00 -22.67 -8.17
C SER A 453 20.25 -23.06 -8.96
N PRO A 454 20.26 -22.89 -10.30
CA PRO A 454 21.43 -23.19 -11.13
C PRO A 454 22.69 -22.41 -10.75
N ILE A 455 22.56 -21.23 -10.13
CA ILE A 455 23.70 -20.40 -9.72
C ILE A 455 24.49 -21.05 -8.57
N HIS A 456 23.81 -21.77 -7.67
CA HIS A 456 24.43 -22.54 -6.58
C HIS A 456 25.23 -23.75 -7.07
N ARG A 457 24.87 -24.28 -8.25
CA ARG A 457 25.46 -25.49 -8.83
C ARG A 457 26.58 -25.20 -9.84
N ARG A 458 27.01 -23.95 -9.96
CA ARG A 458 28.15 -23.59 -10.82
C ARG A 458 29.43 -24.22 -10.29
N ALA A 459 30.32 -24.59 -11.21
CA ALA A 459 31.58 -25.25 -10.88
C ALA A 459 32.45 -24.38 -9.95
N GLU A 460 32.55 -23.09 -10.25
CA GLU A 460 33.28 -22.09 -9.45
C GLU A 460 32.81 -22.02 -7.99
N VAL A 461 31.49 -22.11 -7.74
CA VAL A 461 30.90 -22.08 -6.40
C VAL A 461 31.24 -23.36 -5.65
N THR A 462 31.10 -24.51 -6.31
CA THR A 462 31.42 -25.82 -5.73
C THR A 462 32.92 -25.91 -5.39
N GLU A 463 33.77 -25.42 -6.28
CA GLU A 463 35.21 -25.35 -6.08
C GLU A 463 35.56 -24.44 -4.89
N PHE A 464 35.01 -23.22 -4.82
CA PHE A 464 35.22 -22.33 -3.69
C PHE A 464 34.83 -22.97 -2.34
N VAL A 465 33.65 -23.59 -2.26
CA VAL A 465 33.19 -24.28 -1.04
C VAL A 465 34.19 -25.38 -0.64
N SER A 466 34.70 -26.16 -1.59
CA SER A 466 35.72 -27.18 -1.33
C SER A 466 37.04 -26.59 -0.80
N GLN A 467 37.46 -25.44 -1.35
CA GLN A 467 38.68 -24.73 -0.95
C GLN A 467 38.59 -24.16 0.47
N THR A 468 37.38 -23.92 1.00
CA THR A 468 37.20 -23.46 2.38
C THR A 468 37.57 -24.50 3.44
N LYS A 469 37.94 -25.73 3.05
CA LYS A 469 38.34 -26.84 3.93
C LYS A 469 37.32 -27.10 5.05
N GLY A 470 36.03 -27.00 4.71
CA GLY A 470 34.91 -27.25 5.63
C GLY A 470 34.53 -26.05 6.50
N LYS A 471 35.13 -24.86 6.31
CA LYS A 471 34.64 -23.63 6.97
C LYS A 471 33.24 -23.26 6.48
N VAL A 472 32.97 -23.38 5.18
CA VAL A 472 31.63 -23.24 4.60
C VAL A 472 31.08 -24.62 4.30
N ARG A 473 29.90 -24.92 4.85
CA ARG A 473 29.10 -26.09 4.49
C ARG A 473 27.78 -25.63 3.89
N VAL A 474 27.40 -26.23 2.78
CA VAL A 474 26.15 -25.90 2.06
C VAL A 474 25.22 -27.11 2.11
N GLU A 475 23.92 -26.86 2.28
CA GLU A 475 22.87 -27.86 2.28
C GLU A 475 21.71 -27.35 1.41
N ALA A 476 21.11 -28.23 0.61
CA ALA A 476 20.03 -27.86 -0.29
C ALA A 476 18.66 -28.08 0.36
N LEU A 477 17.72 -27.17 0.09
CA LEU A 477 16.30 -27.41 0.34
C LEU A 477 15.73 -28.45 -0.63
N PRO A 478 14.68 -29.19 -0.23
CA PRO A 478 13.91 -30.00 -1.17
C PRO A 478 13.40 -29.17 -2.35
N GLY A 479 13.42 -29.75 -3.54
CA GLY A 479 12.96 -29.06 -4.74
C GLY A 479 11.48 -28.66 -4.66
N TYR A 480 11.13 -27.52 -5.26
CA TYR A 480 9.76 -27.00 -5.34
C TYR A 480 9.06 -26.80 -3.98
N ALA A 481 9.84 -26.46 -2.95
CA ALA A 481 9.37 -26.23 -1.58
C ALA A 481 9.61 -24.78 -1.06
N PRO A 482 9.06 -23.75 -1.72
CA PRO A 482 9.27 -22.35 -1.31
C PRO A 482 8.71 -22.03 0.08
N ASP A 483 7.70 -22.77 0.54
CA ASP A 483 7.13 -22.66 1.90
C ASP A 483 8.09 -23.13 3.01
N LEU A 484 9.18 -23.83 2.67
CA LEU A 484 10.26 -24.13 3.61
C LEU A 484 11.26 -22.99 3.75
N ASN A 485 11.28 -22.06 2.80
CA ASN A 485 12.23 -20.97 2.81
C ASN A 485 11.63 -19.76 3.57
N PRO A 486 12.21 -19.34 4.71
CA PRO A 486 11.72 -18.18 5.44
C PRO A 486 11.87 -16.87 4.66
N TRP A 487 12.69 -16.84 3.59
CA TRP A 487 12.79 -15.71 2.68
C TRP A 487 11.55 -15.55 1.79
N ASP A 488 11.08 -16.62 1.14
CA ASP A 488 10.03 -16.56 0.11
C ASP A 488 8.72 -15.93 0.61
N GLU A 489 8.02 -16.60 1.53
CA GLU A 489 6.72 -16.12 2.02
C GLU A 489 6.81 -15.09 3.15
N GLY A 490 8.00 -14.96 3.76
CA GLY A 490 8.28 -14.08 4.89
C GLY A 490 9.09 -12.85 4.48
N GLY A 491 10.41 -13.00 4.43
CA GLY A 491 11.36 -11.89 4.24
C GLY A 491 11.11 -11.05 2.98
N TRP A 492 11.08 -11.68 1.80
CA TRP A 492 10.85 -11.00 0.53
C TRP A 492 9.45 -10.44 0.42
N ASN A 493 8.45 -11.20 0.86
CA ASN A 493 7.07 -10.74 0.89
C ASN A 493 6.92 -9.48 1.77
N HIS A 494 7.51 -9.46 2.96
CA HIS A 494 7.52 -8.28 3.83
C HIS A 494 8.22 -7.09 3.19
N LEU A 495 9.39 -7.31 2.59
CA LEU A 495 10.13 -6.22 1.94
C LEU A 495 9.35 -5.62 0.77
N LYS A 496 8.77 -6.46 -0.12
CA LYS A 496 8.03 -6.01 -1.30
C LYS A 496 6.66 -5.42 -0.98
N HIS A 497 5.95 -6.02 -0.03
CA HIS A 497 4.53 -5.73 0.20
C HIS A 497 4.24 -5.01 1.52
N VAL A 498 5.24 -4.76 2.35
CA VAL A 498 5.12 -3.92 3.55
C VAL A 498 6.10 -2.76 3.50
N GLN A 499 7.41 -3.04 3.39
CA GLN A 499 8.44 -1.99 3.51
C GLN A 499 8.56 -1.07 2.29
N LEU A 500 8.47 -1.64 1.08
CA LEU A 500 8.58 -0.91 -0.20
C LEU A 500 7.22 -0.80 -0.90
N ARG A 501 6.14 -1.07 -0.18
CA ARG A 501 4.79 -1.04 -0.72
C ARG A 501 4.44 0.39 -1.13
N ASN A 502 3.85 0.57 -2.31
CA ASN A 502 3.43 1.89 -2.83
C ASN A 502 4.55 2.92 -2.99
N LEU A 503 5.80 2.47 -3.10
CA LEU A 503 6.94 3.34 -3.37
C LEU A 503 7.20 3.39 -4.88
N VAL A 504 7.28 4.60 -5.44
CA VAL A 504 7.69 4.85 -6.82
C VAL A 504 9.09 5.45 -6.79
N CYS A 505 10.07 4.71 -7.27
CA CYS A 505 11.45 5.19 -7.41
C CYS A 505 11.66 5.79 -8.81
N ARG A 506 12.49 6.82 -8.90
CA ARG A 506 12.88 7.47 -10.16
C ARG A 506 13.82 6.60 -10.99
N ASP A 507 14.74 5.93 -10.32
CA ASP A 507 15.81 5.12 -10.91
C ASP A 507 16.26 4.00 -9.96
N LEU A 508 17.21 3.18 -10.42
CA LEU A 508 17.77 2.06 -9.66
C LEU A 508 18.59 2.51 -8.45
N GLU A 509 19.14 3.72 -8.45
CA GLU A 509 19.91 4.24 -7.33
C GLU A 509 18.99 4.56 -6.16
N GLU A 510 17.90 5.29 -6.40
CA GLU A 510 16.87 5.55 -5.40
C GLU A 510 16.24 4.23 -4.91
N LEU A 511 16.00 3.26 -5.80
CA LEU A 511 15.51 1.94 -5.38
C LEU A 511 16.51 1.23 -4.45
N HIS A 512 17.80 1.29 -4.75
CA HIS A 512 18.85 0.70 -3.93
C HIS A 512 18.90 1.38 -2.54
N GLU A 513 18.84 2.71 -2.46
CA GLU A 513 18.79 3.44 -1.19
C GLU A 513 17.57 3.05 -0.35
N GLN A 514 16.39 3.03 -0.96
CA GLN A 514 15.14 2.68 -0.28
C GLN A 514 15.14 1.22 0.18
N PHE A 515 15.73 0.33 -0.61
CA PHE A 515 15.97 -1.06 -0.22
C PHE A 515 16.89 -1.16 1.01
N HIS A 516 18.00 -0.42 1.05
CA HIS A 516 18.89 -0.39 2.22
C HIS A 516 18.16 0.09 3.48
N LEU A 517 17.34 1.13 3.37
CA LEU A 517 16.53 1.62 4.48
C LEU A 517 15.49 0.58 4.95
N ALA A 518 14.85 -0.13 4.01
CA ALA A 518 13.93 -1.22 4.32
C ALA A 518 14.62 -2.37 5.07
N ILE A 519 15.81 -2.76 4.63
CA ILE A 519 16.63 -3.78 5.31
C ILE A 519 17.08 -3.30 6.69
N ALA A 520 17.48 -2.03 6.83
CA ALA A 520 17.87 -1.47 8.13
C ALA A 520 16.73 -1.57 9.15
N ARG A 521 15.48 -1.26 8.74
CA ARG A 521 14.29 -1.45 9.58
C ARG A 521 14.06 -2.92 9.93
N LEU A 522 14.14 -3.83 8.95
CA LEU A 522 13.98 -5.27 9.20
C LEU A 522 15.04 -5.81 10.18
N ARG A 523 16.29 -5.33 10.12
CA ARG A 523 17.37 -5.71 11.04
C ARG A 523 17.10 -5.27 12.49
N GLN A 524 16.29 -4.23 12.70
CA GLN A 524 15.88 -3.77 14.03
C GLN A 524 14.72 -4.60 14.62
N GLU A 525 14.10 -5.48 13.83
CA GLU A 525 12.95 -6.29 14.22
C GLU A 525 13.26 -7.80 14.21
N PRO A 526 14.15 -8.30 15.08
CA PRO A 526 14.56 -9.71 15.07
C PRO A 526 13.40 -10.67 15.37
N HIS A 527 12.38 -10.21 16.11
CA HIS A 527 11.18 -10.98 16.40
C HIS A 527 10.36 -11.28 15.13
N LEU A 528 10.36 -10.35 14.17
CA LEU A 528 9.66 -10.52 12.90
C LEU A 528 10.37 -11.56 12.04
N VAL A 529 11.71 -11.53 11.99
CA VAL A 529 12.50 -12.55 11.31
C VAL A 529 12.23 -13.94 11.92
N GLN A 530 12.17 -14.05 13.25
CA GLN A 530 11.80 -15.31 13.91
C GLN A 530 10.38 -15.77 13.55
N ALA A 531 9.44 -14.84 13.35
CA ALA A 531 8.09 -15.17 12.87
C ALA A 531 8.10 -15.75 11.45
N PHE A 532 9.00 -15.31 10.56
CA PHE A 532 9.16 -15.91 9.22
C PHE A 532 9.61 -17.37 9.31
N PHE A 533 10.56 -17.69 10.19
CA PHE A 533 10.93 -19.08 10.48
C PHE A 533 9.77 -19.91 11.03
N ALA A 534 8.96 -19.32 11.92
CA ALA A 534 7.78 -19.99 12.45
C ALA A 534 6.72 -20.26 11.37
N GLN A 535 6.52 -19.33 10.44
CA GLN A 535 5.62 -19.49 9.29
C GLN A 535 6.09 -20.63 8.36
N ALA A 536 7.39 -20.75 8.11
CA ALA A 536 7.97 -21.83 7.31
C ALA A 536 7.89 -23.22 7.99
N GLY A 537 7.37 -23.28 9.22
CA GLY A 537 7.31 -24.49 10.04
C GLY A 537 8.66 -24.86 10.68
N LEU A 538 9.62 -23.93 10.69
CA LEU A 538 11.00 -24.13 11.15
C LEU A 538 11.21 -23.51 12.53
N ARG A 539 10.36 -23.87 13.50
CA ARG A 539 10.44 -23.31 14.85
C ARG A 539 11.83 -23.53 15.46
N VAL A 540 12.38 -22.42 15.94
CA VAL A 540 13.76 -22.28 16.45
C VAL A 540 13.78 -22.53 17.95
#